data_AF-A0A946ZB92-F1
#
_entry.id   AF-A0A946ZB92-F1
#
_cell.length_a   1.000
_cell.length_b   1.000
_cell.length_c   1.000
_cell.angle_alpha   90.00
_cell.angle_beta   90.00
_cell.angle_gamma   90.00
#
_symmetry.space_group_name_H-M   'P 1'
#
loop_
_entity.id
_entity.type
_entity.pdbx_description
1 polymer ?
#
loop_
_entity_poly.entity_id
_entity_poly.type
_entity_poly.pdbx_seq_one_letter_code
_entity_poly.pdbx_strand_id
1 'polypeptide(L)' 'MAKKTVASLQTSSKRLTKAIKMVKSPKSGAYTFVESVMPPEMVNDWLAKK' A
#
# COMPACT_ATOMS: atom_id res chain seq x y z
N MET A 1 18.45 10.47 42.08
CA MET A 1 17.64 11.04 40.96
C MET A 1 17.43 9.94 39.94
N ALA A 2 16.25 9.31 39.91
CA ALA A 2 15.97 8.23 38.97
C ALA A 2 15.71 8.84 37.58
N LYS A 3 16.53 8.47 36.58
CA LYS A 3 16.24 8.80 35.17
C LYS A 3 14.96 8.08 34.79
N LYS A 4 13.83 8.78 34.81
CA LYS A 4 12.58 8.30 34.21
C LYS A 4 12.78 8.33 32.70
N THR A 5 13.14 7.19 32.13
CA THR A 5 13.11 7.01 30.67
C THR A 5 11.65 7.05 30.26
N VAL A 6 11.23 8.14 29.62
CA VAL A 6 9.92 8.23 28.99
C VAL A 6 9.99 7.47 27.67
N ALA A 7 9.38 6.29 27.62
CA ALA A 7 9.23 5.55 26.38
C ALA A 7 8.27 6.35 25.47
N SER A 8 8.79 6.89 24.36
CA SER A 8 7.95 7.51 23.33
C SER A 8 7.18 6.42 22.59
N LEU A 9 5.85 6.51 22.55
CA LEU A 9 5.03 5.64 21.73
C LEU A 9 5.23 6.02 20.26
N GLN A 10 5.79 5.11 19.46
CA GLN A 10 6.03 5.35 18.04
C GLN A 10 4.68 5.31 17.29
N THR A 11 4.02 6.47 17.17
CA THR A 11 2.70 6.61 16.54
C THR A 11 2.73 6.42 15.03
N SER A 12 3.90 6.53 14.40
CA SER A 12 4.06 6.29 12.97
C SER A 12 4.33 4.80 12.70
N SER A 13 3.28 4.00 12.64
CA SER A 13 3.38 2.68 12.01
C SER A 13 3.56 2.87 10.50
N LYS A 14 4.47 2.12 9.88
CA LYS A 14 4.60 2.07 8.41
C LYS A 14 3.35 1.39 7.85
N ARG A 15 2.31 2.19 7.59
CA ARG A 15 1.06 1.72 7.00
C ARG A 15 1.35 1.33 5.55
N LEU A 16 1.03 0.10 5.19
CA LEU A 16 1.08 -0.40 3.83
C LEU A 16 -0.34 -0.71 3.38
N THR A 17 -0.65 -0.36 2.14
CA THR A 17 -1.95 -0.61 1.51
C THR A 17 -1.78 -1.64 0.41
N LYS A 18 -2.66 -2.64 0.37
CA LYS A 18 -2.78 -3.55 -0.76
C LYS A 18 -3.68 -2.92 -1.83
N ALA A 19 -3.09 -2.48 -2.93
CA ALA A 19 -3.82 -1.97 -4.07
C ALA A 19 -4.12 -3.11 -5.06
N ILE A 20 -5.37 -3.19 -5.54
CA ILE A 20 -5.82 -4.22 -6.47
C ILE A 20 -6.42 -3.52 -7.69
N LYS A 21 -5.91 -3.83 -8.89
CA LYS A 21 -6.45 -3.32 -10.16
C LYS A 21 -6.89 -4.46 -11.07
N MET A 22 -7.93 -4.20 -11.84
CA MET A 22 -8.44 -5.13 -12.84
C MET A 22 -7.78 -4.83 -14.18
N VAL A 23 -7.10 -5.82 -14.76
CA VAL A 23 -6.42 -5.70 -16.06
C VAL A 23 -7.08 -6.66 -17.04
N LYS A 24 -7.36 -6.18 -18.25
CA LYS A 24 -7.89 -7.02 -19.33
C LYS A 24 -6.75 -7.79 -20.00
N SER A 25 -6.85 -9.12 -20.03
CA SER A 25 -5.92 -9.98 -20.74
C SER A 25 -6.00 -9.71 -22.25
N PRO A 26 -4.89 -9.36 -22.92
CA PRO A 26 -4.88 -9.13 -24.36
C PRO A 26 -5.14 -10.42 -25.16
N LYS A 27 -4.86 -11.60 -24.58
CA LYS A 27 -4.99 -12.89 -25.25
C LYS A 27 -6.41 -13.43 -25.23
N SER A 28 -7.10 -13.31 -24.09
CA SER A 28 -8.42 -13.95 -23.88
C SER A 28 -9.56 -12.95 -23.68
N GLY A 29 -9.27 -11.66 -23.53
CA GLY A 29 -10.27 -10.64 -23.22
C GLY A 29 -10.86 -10.74 -21.81
N ALA A 30 -10.49 -11.77 -21.04
CA ALA A 30 -10.88 -11.96 -19.66
C ALA A 30 -10.18 -10.93 -18.76
N TYR A 31 -10.80 -10.61 -17.64
CA TYR A 31 -10.20 -9.72 -16.65
C TYR A 31 -9.48 -10.51 -15.57
N THR A 32 -8.33 -10.00 -15.15
CA THR A 32 -7.51 -10.57 -14.08
C THR A 32 -7.19 -9.48 -13.07
N PHE A 33 -7.10 -9.85 -11.80
CA PHE A 33 -6.69 -8.93 -10.74
C PHE A 33 -5.18 -8.94 -10.61
N VAL A 34 -4.58 -7.75 -10.59
CA VAL A 34 -3.18 -7.53 -10.25
C VAL A 34 -3.14 -6.82 -8.91
N GLU A 35 -2.36 -7.35 -7.98
CA GLU A 35 -2.20 -6.81 -6.64
C GLU A 35 -0.77 -6.32 -6.38
N SER A 36 -0.65 -5.25 -5.61
CA SER A 36 0.65 -4.72 -5.17
C SER A 36 0.50 -4.07 -3.80
N VAL A 37 1.49 -4.31 -2.92
CA VAL A 37 1.54 -3.73 -1.58
C VAL A 37 2.45 -2.52 -1.61
N MET A 38 1.92 -1.34 -1.31
CA MET A 38 2.64 -0.07 -1.37
C MET A 38 2.18 0.92 -0.29
N PRO A 39 2.99 1.94 0.01
CA PRO A 39 2.57 3.07 0.83
C PRO A 39 1.28 3.76 0.32
N PRO A 40 0.36 4.18 1.21
CA PRO A 40 -0.93 4.78 0.84
C PRO A 40 -0.83 5.95 -0.15
N GLU A 41 0.20 6.77 -0.04
CA GLU A 41 0.47 7.93 -0.89
C GLU A 41 0.70 7.58 -2.36
N MET A 42 1.21 6.38 -2.66
CA MET A 42 1.50 5.95 -4.03
C MET A 42 0.35 5.18 -4.69
N VAL A 43 -0.72 4.88 -3.95
CA VAL A 43 -1.85 4.07 -4.43
C VAL A 43 -2.58 4.75 -5.58
N ASN A 44 -2.83 6.06 -5.48
CA ASN A 44 -3.57 6.80 -6.51
C ASN A 44 -2.82 6.82 -7.85
N ASP A 45 -1.51 7.08 -7.81
CA ASP A 45 -0.65 7.10 -9.01
C ASP A 45 -0.55 5.71 -9.65
N TRP A 46 -0.55 4.66 -8.82
CA TRP A 46 -0.53 3.28 -9.31
C TRP A 46 -1.85 2.87 -9.98
N LEU A 47 -3.00 3.28 -9.42
CA LEU A 47 -4.32 3.02 -10.00
C LEU A 47 -4.57 3.82 -11.30
N ALA A 48 -3.98 5.01 -11.43
CA ALA A 48 -4.10 5.83 -12.63
C ALA A 48 -3.34 5.25 -13.86
N LYS A 49 -2.38 4.35 -13.65
CA LYS A 49 -1.65 3.68 -14.73
C LYS A 49 -2.53 2.62 -15.42
N LYS A 50 -2.92 2.93 -16.66
CA LYS A 50 -3.64 2.01 -17.57
C LYS A 50 -2.84 0.74 -17.85
#